data_AF-W1W2K3-F1
#
_entry.id   AF-W1W2K3-F1
#
_cell.length_a   1.000
_cell.length_b   1.000
_cell.length_c   1.000
_cell.angle_alpha   90.00
_cell.angle_beta   90.00
_cell.angle_gamma   90.00
#
_symmetry.space_group_name_H-M   'P 1'
#
loop_
_entity.id
_entity.type
_entity.pdbx_description
1 polymer ?
#
loop_
_entity_poly.entity_id
_entity_poly.type
_entity_poly.pdbx_seq_one_letter_code
_entity_poly.pdbx_strand_id
1 'polypeptide(L)'
;FFIFSNISRRSVGAIEANQGLFNYRPVKPIDTIIARTLLESFIYVYVYVFLMFIIWLAGEYFQIIRPLQLIGAWSLLIVLSYSIGVIFMVIGKKSPEMQKILPILIKPLYFISCIMFPLHAIPKQYWSYLLWNPLIHVVELSREAVMPSYVSEG
;
A
#
# COMPACT_ATOMS: atom_id res chain seq x y z
N PHE A 1 -3.78 1.21 -0.50
CA PHE A 1 -3.81 -0.27 -0.67
C PHE A 1 -3.23 -0.76 -1.98
N PHE A 2 -3.63 -0.20 -3.13
CA PHE A 2 -3.15 -0.72 -4.42
C PHE A 2 -1.62 -0.70 -4.56
N ILE A 3 -0.95 0.35 -4.07
CA ILE A 3 0.52 0.40 -3.91
C ILE A 3 1.06 -0.86 -3.22
N PHE A 4 0.55 -1.15 -2.03
CA PHE A 4 0.94 -2.30 -1.22
C PHE A 4 0.72 -3.63 -1.95
N SER A 5 -0.46 -3.81 -2.55
CA SER A 5 -0.82 -5.02 -3.30
C SER A 5 0.11 -5.25 -4.50
N ASN A 6 0.34 -4.20 -5.30
CA ASN A 6 1.19 -4.28 -6.49
C ASN A 6 2.65 -4.55 -6.12
N ILE A 7 3.21 -3.80 -5.17
CA ILE A 7 4.59 -3.98 -4.72
C ILE A 7 4.77 -5.40 -4.19
N SER A 8 3.89 -5.87 -3.31
CA SER A 8 3.99 -7.22 -2.73
C SER A 8 3.91 -8.30 -3.82
N ARG A 9 2.89 -8.25 -4.68
CA ARG A 9 2.66 -9.27 -5.72
C ARG A 9 3.80 -9.33 -6.73
N ARG A 10 4.26 -8.17 -7.20
CA ARG A 10 5.35 -8.09 -8.18
C ARG A 10 6.72 -8.42 -7.58
N SER A 11 6.89 -8.28 -6.26
CA SER A 11 8.16 -8.56 -5.59
C SER A 11 8.45 -10.07 -5.50
N VAL A 12 7.44 -10.93 -5.35
CA VAL A 12 7.63 -12.39 -5.28
C VAL A 12 8.36 -12.96 -6.50
N GLY A 13 7.99 -12.52 -7.71
CA GLY A 13 8.62 -12.94 -8.96
C GLY A 13 9.72 -12.01 -9.48
N ALA A 14 10.14 -11.01 -8.69
CA ALA A 14 11.06 -9.98 -9.17
C ALA A 14 12.44 -10.53 -9.54
N ILE A 15 12.90 -11.56 -8.83
CA ILE A 15 14.22 -12.14 -9.08
C ILE A 15 14.23 -12.94 -10.38
N GLU A 16 13.24 -13.81 -10.60
CA GLU A 16 13.11 -14.62 -11.83
C GLU A 16 12.95 -13.73 -13.07
N ALA A 17 12.10 -12.70 -12.99
CA ALA A 17 11.85 -11.80 -14.11
C ALA A 17 13.06 -10.94 -14.52
N ASN A 18 14.05 -10.74 -13.63
CA ASN A 18 15.21 -9.90 -13.87
C ASN A 18 16.54 -10.69 -13.90
N GLN A 19 16.50 -12.01 -14.01
CA GLN A 19 17.71 -12.85 -14.02
C GLN A 19 18.71 -12.44 -15.12
N GLY A 20 18.23 -12.06 -16.30
CA GLY A 20 19.09 -11.60 -17.40
C GLY A 20 19.86 -10.31 -17.08
N LEU A 21 19.33 -9.46 -16.21
CA LEU A 21 19.97 -8.21 -15.77
C LEU A 21 20.99 -8.45 -14.66
N PHE A 22 20.81 -9.48 -13.83
CA PHE A 22 21.76 -9.83 -12.76
C PHE A 22 23.07 -10.44 -13.27
N ASN A 23 23.15 -10.79 -14.56
CA ASN A 23 24.43 -11.10 -15.20
C ASN A 23 25.39 -9.90 -15.25
N TYR A 24 24.87 -8.67 -15.10
CA TYR A 24 25.69 -7.47 -14.90
C TYR A 24 26.07 -7.32 -13.42
N ARG A 25 27.37 -7.35 -13.13
CA ARG A 25 27.96 -7.17 -11.78
C ARG A 25 27.37 -6.05 -10.89
N PRO A 26 26.99 -4.86 -11.42
CA PRO A 26 26.47 -3.80 -10.56
C PRO A 26 24.99 -3.96 -10.16
N VAL A 27 24.21 -4.82 -10.82
CA VAL A 27 22.76 -4.90 -10.60
C VAL A 27 22.45 -5.92 -9.52
N LYS A 28 22.00 -5.46 -8.35
CA LYS A 28 21.58 -6.33 -7.25
C LYS A 28 20.06 -6.50 -7.23
N PRO A 29 19.53 -7.63 -6.72
CA PRO A 29 18.08 -7.82 -6.54
C PRO A 29 17.40 -6.71 -5.72
N ILE A 30 18.14 -6.10 -4.80
CA ILE A 30 17.63 -5.00 -3.97
C ILE A 30 17.35 -3.74 -4.80
N ASP A 31 18.13 -3.49 -5.86
CA ASP A 31 17.96 -2.33 -6.72
C ASP A 31 16.65 -2.43 -7.51
N THR A 32 16.29 -3.65 -7.92
CA THR A 32 15.03 -3.94 -8.60
C THR A 32 13.81 -3.61 -7.73
N ILE A 33 13.85 -3.96 -6.44
CA ILE A 33 12.72 -3.68 -5.54
C ILE A 33 12.64 -2.20 -5.16
N ILE A 34 13.78 -1.53 -4.94
CA ILE A 34 13.81 -0.08 -4.69
C ILE A 34 13.24 0.66 -5.90
N ALA A 35 13.72 0.38 -7.11
CA ALA A 35 13.23 1.01 -8.33
C ALA A 35 11.72 0.77 -8.53
N ARG A 36 11.24 -0.44 -8.23
CA ARG A 36 9.83 -0.79 -8.33
C ARG A 36 8.96 -0.06 -7.30
N THR A 37 9.39 -0.02 -6.04
CA THR A 37 8.68 0.72 -4.99
C THR A 37 8.58 2.19 -5.33
N LEU A 38 9.67 2.81 -5.81
CA LEU A 38 9.66 4.21 -6.24
C LEU A 38 8.70 4.42 -7.42
N LEU A 39 8.79 3.59 -8.45
CA LEU A 39 7.92 3.68 -9.63
C LEU A 39 6.43 3.58 -9.27
N GLU A 40 6.03 2.55 -8.51
CA GLU A 40 4.64 2.38 -8.08
C GLU A 40 4.20 3.56 -7.20
N SER A 41 5.08 4.08 -6.33
CA SER A 41 4.78 5.25 -5.50
C SER A 41 4.49 6.48 -6.36
N PHE A 42 5.32 6.77 -7.37
CA PHE A 42 5.10 7.88 -8.30
C PHE A 42 3.80 7.73 -9.09
N ILE A 43 3.54 6.54 -9.64
CA ILE A 43 2.31 6.26 -10.39
C ILE A 43 1.09 6.53 -9.51
N TYR A 44 1.07 6.01 -8.28
CA TYR A 44 -0.09 6.14 -7.42
C TYR A 44 -0.25 7.53 -6.79
N VAL A 45 0.83 8.28 -6.57
CA VAL A 45 0.75 9.71 -6.22
C VAL A 45 0.07 10.47 -7.37
N TYR A 46 0.49 10.22 -8.62
CA TYR A 46 -0.13 10.87 -9.78
C TYR A 46 -1.61 10.48 -9.93
N VAL A 47 -1.94 9.19 -9.81
CA VAL A 47 -3.33 8.71 -9.83
C VAL A 47 -4.15 9.36 -8.72
N TYR A 48 -3.60 9.51 -7.52
CA TYR A 48 -4.29 10.14 -6.40
C TYR A 48 -4.60 11.62 -6.69
N VAL A 49 -3.61 12.40 -7.14
CA VAL A 49 -3.81 13.81 -7.52
C VAL A 49 -4.82 13.94 -8.65
N PHE A 50 -4.75 13.07 -9.66
CA PHE A 50 -5.66 13.05 -10.78
C PHE A 50 -7.11 12.73 -10.35
N LEU A 51 -7.29 11.74 -9.46
CA LEU A 51 -8.61 11.42 -8.91
C LEU A 51 -9.17 12.56 -8.08
N MET A 52 -8.35 13.20 -7.24
CA MET A 52 -8.78 14.38 -6.48
C MET A 52 -9.20 15.53 -7.41
N PHE A 53 -8.48 15.75 -8.50
CA PHE A 53 -8.85 16.73 -9.51
C PHE A 53 -10.21 16.42 -10.18
N ILE A 54 -10.48 15.15 -10.51
CA ILE A 54 -11.79 14.74 -11.05
C ILE A 54 -12.92 14.96 -10.04
N ILE A 55 -12.70 14.59 -8.77
CA ILE A 55 -13.67 14.79 -7.70
C ILE A 55 -13.98 16.28 -7.52
N TRP A 56 -12.95 17.13 -7.62
CA TRP A 56 -13.11 18.58 -7.54
C TRP A 56 -13.95 19.12 -8.70
N LEU A 57 -13.72 18.63 -9.93
CA LEU A 57 -14.55 18.96 -11.09
C LEU A 57 -16.00 18.47 -10.96
N ALA A 58 -16.22 17.37 -10.25
CA ALA A 58 -17.56 16.84 -9.96
C ALA A 58 -18.33 17.69 -8.93
N GLY A 59 -17.70 18.70 -8.33
CA GLY A 59 -18.32 19.63 -7.37
C GLY A 59 -18.33 19.13 -5.93
N GLU A 60 -17.64 18.04 -5.62
CA GLU A 60 -17.50 17.54 -4.26
C GLU A 60 -16.49 18.39 -3.48
N TYR A 61 -16.89 18.83 -2.28
CA TYR A 61 -16.04 19.65 -1.43
C TYR A 61 -15.15 18.76 -0.56
N PHE A 62 -13.86 18.76 -0.85
CA PHE A 62 -12.84 18.18 0.02
C PHE A 62 -11.77 19.22 0.34
N GLN A 63 -11.25 19.20 1.57
CA GLN A 63 -10.22 20.11 2.01
C GLN A 63 -9.10 19.29 2.64
N ILE A 64 -7.87 19.46 2.12
CA ILE A 64 -6.69 18.88 2.73
C ILE A 64 -6.35 19.72 3.95
N ILE A 65 -6.84 19.29 5.12
CA ILE A 65 -6.68 20.04 6.38
C ILE A 65 -5.29 19.77 6.97
N ARG A 66 -4.80 18.54 6.83
CA ARG A 66 -3.54 18.09 7.42
C ARG A 66 -2.64 17.45 6.35
N PRO A 67 -2.04 18.26 5.46
CA PRO A 67 -1.18 17.74 4.39
C PRO A 67 0.02 16.96 4.93
N LEU A 68 0.57 17.37 6.08
CA LEU A 68 1.71 16.68 6.71
C LEU A 68 1.32 15.27 7.18
N GLN A 69 0.13 15.11 7.75
CA GLN A 69 -0.39 13.80 8.18
C GLN A 69 -0.63 12.88 6.97
N LEU A 70 -1.13 13.43 5.86
CA LEU A 70 -1.30 12.69 4.62
C LEU A 70 0.05 12.19 4.08
N ILE A 71 1.06 13.05 4.01
CA ILE A 71 2.41 12.68 3.56
C ILE A 71 3.00 11.61 4.50
N GLY A 72 2.82 11.77 5.82
CA GLY A 72 3.23 10.78 6.82
C GLY A 72 2.59 9.42 6.59
N ALA A 73 1.27 9.36 6.45
CA ALA A 73 0.53 8.12 6.18
C ALA A 73 1.00 7.43 4.89
N TRP A 74 1.22 8.21 3.82
CA TRP A 74 1.75 7.68 2.56
C TRP A 74 3.19 7.17 2.69
N SER A 75 4.05 7.87 3.43
CA SER A 75 5.42 7.42 3.67
C SER A 75 5.44 6.08 4.43
N LEU A 76 4.60 5.92 5.45
CA LEU A 76 4.43 4.67 6.20
C LEU A 76 3.95 3.54 5.30
N LEU A 77 3.00 3.81 4.40
CA LEU A 77 2.53 2.85 3.41
C LEU A 77 3.67 2.37 2.50
N ILE A 78 4.50 3.29 2.01
CA ILE A 78 5.62 2.97 1.11
C ILE A 78 6.66 2.11 1.84
N VAL A 79 7.04 2.49 3.06
CA VAL A 79 8.01 1.72 3.88
C VAL A 79 7.47 0.33 4.22
N LEU A 80 6.20 0.24 4.60
CA LEU A 80 5.53 -1.04 4.88
C LEU A 80 5.50 -1.93 3.64
N SER A 81 5.13 -1.36 2.49
CA SER A 81 5.05 -2.08 1.21
C SER A 81 6.43 -2.55 0.74
N TYR A 82 7.46 -1.71 0.91
CA TYR A 82 8.85 -2.07 0.61
C TYR A 82 9.32 -3.24 1.47
N SER A 83 9.12 -3.14 2.80
CA SER A 83 9.57 -4.16 3.75
C SER A 83 8.91 -5.51 3.48
N ILE A 84 7.60 -5.52 3.26
CA ILE A 84 6.84 -6.73 2.92
C ILE A 84 7.24 -7.25 1.53
N GLY A 85 7.47 -6.37 0.57
CA GLY A 85 7.98 -6.75 -0.75
C GLY A 85 9.33 -7.46 -0.68
N VAL A 86 10.27 -6.97 0.13
CA VAL A 86 11.60 -7.60 0.32
C VAL A 86 11.45 -9.01 0.89
N ILE A 87 10.61 -9.17 1.92
CA ILE A 87 10.32 -10.48 2.53
C ILE A 87 9.77 -11.44 1.47
N PHE A 88 8.77 -11.01 0.71
CA PHE A 88 8.15 -11.82 -0.34
C PHE A 88 9.09 -12.11 -1.51
N MET A 89 10.03 -11.22 -1.84
CA MET A 89 11.05 -11.46 -2.84
C MET A 89 11.99 -12.61 -2.44
N VAL A 90 12.42 -12.64 -1.18
CA VAL A 90 13.26 -13.73 -0.65
C VAL A 90 12.49 -15.05 -0.61
N ILE A 91 11.24 -15.02 -0.16
CA ILE A 91 10.39 -16.23 -0.09
C ILE A 91 10.06 -16.74 -1.49
N GLY A 92 9.73 -15.85 -2.44
CA GLY A 92 9.42 -16.19 -3.82
C GLY A 92 10.55 -16.91 -4.54
N LYS A 93 11.81 -16.50 -4.28
CA LYS A 93 12.99 -17.21 -4.79
C LYS A 93 13.09 -18.65 -4.27
N LYS A 94 12.72 -18.88 -3.00
CA LYS A 94 12.80 -20.21 -2.38
C LYS A 94 11.61 -21.10 -2.75
N SER A 95 10.43 -20.49 -2.94
CA SER A 95 9.19 -21.20 -3.22
C SER A 95 8.39 -20.45 -4.30
N PRO A 96 8.42 -20.93 -5.55
CA PRO A 96 7.63 -20.33 -6.63
C PRO A 96 6.12 -20.43 -6.38
N GLU A 97 5.67 -21.35 -5.52
CA GLU A 97 4.27 -21.45 -5.10
C GLU A 97 3.75 -20.18 -4.40
N MET A 98 4.65 -19.38 -3.81
CA MET A 98 4.28 -18.09 -3.21
C MET A 98 3.65 -17.12 -4.23
N GLN A 99 3.97 -17.26 -5.52
CA GLN A 99 3.35 -16.44 -6.58
C GLN A 99 1.83 -16.70 -6.71
N LYS A 100 1.37 -17.91 -6.37
CA LYS A 100 -0.04 -18.29 -6.38
C LYS A 100 -0.73 -17.97 -5.05
N ILE A 101 -0.03 -18.16 -3.93
CA ILE A 101 -0.57 -17.95 -2.58
C ILE A 101 -0.77 -16.47 -2.27
N LEU A 102 0.18 -15.61 -2.66
CA LEU A 102 0.13 -14.20 -2.29
C LEU A 102 -1.13 -13.46 -2.80
N PRO A 103 -1.58 -13.62 -4.06
CA PRO A 103 -2.84 -13.05 -4.51
C PRO A 103 -4.06 -13.54 -3.71
N ILE A 104 -4.04 -14.79 -3.22
CA ILE A 104 -5.12 -15.34 -2.39
C ILE A 104 -5.14 -14.66 -1.02
N LEU A 105 -3.97 -14.35 -0.45
CA LEU A 105 -3.83 -13.68 0.86
C LEU A 105 -4.15 -12.18 0.81
N ILE A 106 -3.81 -11.50 -0.28
CA ILE A 106 -4.10 -10.06 -0.46
C ILE A 106 -5.62 -9.79 -0.51
N LYS A 107 -6.41 -10.72 -1.06
CA LYS A 107 -7.88 -10.56 -1.19
C LYS A 107 -8.59 -10.35 0.16
N PRO A 108 -8.47 -11.23 1.18
CA PRO A 108 -9.08 -11.00 2.48
C PRO A 108 -8.46 -9.79 3.19
N LEU A 109 -7.17 -9.54 3.02
CA LEU A 109 -6.49 -8.39 3.60
C LEU A 109 -7.08 -7.06 3.10
N TYR A 110 -7.56 -7.00 1.86
CA TYR A 110 -8.28 -5.84 1.31
C TYR A 110 -9.51 -5.47 2.15
N PHE A 111 -10.32 -6.46 2.52
CA PHE A 111 -11.52 -6.23 3.33
C PHE A 111 -11.18 -5.86 4.76
N ILE A 112 -10.20 -6.54 5.35
CA ILE A 112 -9.76 -6.30 6.74
C ILE A 112 -9.13 -4.90 6.89
N SER A 113 -8.55 -4.34 5.82
CA SER A 113 -7.86 -3.04 5.87
C SER A 113 -8.80 -1.81 5.90
N CYS A 114 -10.11 -1.99 6.12
CA CYS A 114 -11.10 -0.89 6.24
C CYS A 114 -11.12 0.10 5.06
N ILE A 115 -10.71 -0.34 3.86
CA ILE A 115 -10.70 0.53 2.66
C ILE A 115 -12.11 0.74 2.13
N MET A 116 -12.98 -0.26 2.25
CA MET A 116 -14.38 -0.17 1.80
C MET A 116 -15.29 0.44 2.86
N PHE A 117 -15.00 0.25 4.15
CA PHE A 117 -15.84 0.70 5.25
C PHE A 117 -15.00 1.41 6.31
N PRO A 118 -15.46 2.53 6.90
CA PRO A 118 -14.77 3.18 8.00
C PRO A 118 -14.72 2.29 9.24
N LEU A 119 -13.68 2.44 10.06
CA LEU A 119 -13.53 1.67 11.30
C LEU A 119 -14.75 1.83 12.22
N HIS A 120 -15.34 3.04 12.22
CA HIS A 120 -16.57 3.39 12.93
C HIS A 120 -17.80 2.57 12.56
N ALA A 121 -17.84 1.95 11.37
CA ALA A 121 -18.95 1.09 10.95
C ALA A 121 -18.88 -0.31 11.60
N ILE A 122 -17.75 -0.67 12.21
CA ILE A 122 -17.52 -1.99 12.82
C ILE A 122 -17.74 -1.90 14.34
N PRO A 123 -18.44 -2.86 14.96
CA PRO A 123 -18.62 -2.89 16.42
C PRO A 123 -17.30 -2.81 17.19
N LYS A 124 -17.26 -1.97 18.25
CA LYS A 124 -16.03 -1.70 19.05
C LYS A 124 -15.34 -2.95 19.60
N GLN A 125 -16.09 -4.04 19.83
CA GLN A 125 -15.53 -5.33 20.28
C GLN A 125 -14.47 -5.91 19.33
N TYR A 126 -14.51 -5.59 18.03
CA TYR A 126 -13.57 -6.11 17.04
C TYR A 126 -12.38 -5.19 16.76
N TRP A 127 -12.39 -3.96 17.29
CA TRP A 127 -11.37 -2.95 17.00
C TRP A 127 -9.98 -3.41 17.40
N SER A 128 -9.84 -4.04 18.57
CA SER A 128 -8.55 -4.54 19.06
C SER A 128 -7.89 -5.53 18.10
N TYR A 129 -8.68 -6.35 17.40
CA TYR A 129 -8.15 -7.30 16.41
C TYR A 129 -7.81 -6.62 15.09
N LEU A 130 -8.61 -5.63 14.69
CA LEU A 130 -8.41 -4.90 13.43
C LEU A 130 -7.19 -4.00 13.51
N LEU A 131 -7.02 -3.25 14.61
CA LEU A 131 -5.91 -2.31 14.82
C LEU A 131 -4.52 -2.98 14.81
N TRP A 132 -4.42 -4.31 14.89
CA TRP A 132 -3.17 -5.02 14.64
C TRP A 132 -2.69 -4.91 13.19
N ASN A 133 -3.58 -4.59 12.25
CA ASN A 133 -3.24 -4.42 10.85
C ASN A 133 -2.75 -2.99 10.59
N PRO A 134 -1.45 -2.77 10.27
CA PRO A 134 -0.90 -1.44 10.04
C PRO A 134 -1.50 -0.73 8.84
N LEU A 135 -2.12 -1.46 7.89
CA LEU A 135 -2.82 -0.86 6.77
C LEU A 135 -4.06 -0.09 7.20
N ILE A 136 -4.70 -0.44 8.32
CA ILE A 136 -5.87 0.28 8.83
C ILE A 136 -5.47 1.67 9.28
N HIS A 137 -4.40 1.80 10.08
CA HIS A 137 -3.88 3.10 10.51
C HIS A 137 -3.58 4.02 9.32
N VAL A 138 -2.92 3.50 8.29
CA VAL A 138 -2.62 4.28 7.08
C VAL A 138 -3.91 4.76 6.40
N VAL A 139 -4.91 3.89 6.26
CA VAL A 139 -6.18 4.22 5.58
C VAL A 139 -6.97 5.26 6.36
N GLU A 140 -7.07 5.10 7.68
CA GLU A 140 -7.85 5.99 8.53
C GLU A 140 -7.18 7.37 8.66
N LEU A 141 -5.85 7.43 8.87
CA LEU A 141 -5.09 8.69 8.86
C LEU A 141 -5.19 9.42 7.51
N SER A 142 -5.21 8.67 6.40
CA SER A 142 -5.37 9.26 5.06
C SER A 142 -6.76 9.87 4.86
N ARG A 143 -7.82 9.26 5.44
CA ARG A 143 -9.17 9.82 5.40
C ARG A 143 -9.28 11.06 6.28
N GLU A 144 -8.76 10.99 7.49
CA GLU A 144 -8.75 12.09 8.46
C GLU A 144 -8.06 13.36 7.92
N ALA A 145 -7.05 13.18 7.06
CA ALA A 145 -6.31 14.28 6.47
C ALA A 145 -7.08 15.04 5.36
N VAL A 146 -8.08 14.40 4.75
CA VAL A 146 -8.80 14.89 3.56
C VAL A 146 -10.27 15.23 3.87
N MET A 147 -10.85 14.62 4.91
CA MET A 147 -12.24 14.81 5.31
C MET A 147 -12.34 15.59 6.64
N PRO A 148 -12.92 16.80 6.67
CA PRO A 148 -13.03 17.62 7.87
C PRO A 148 -13.80 17.01 9.02
N SER A 149 -14.84 16.25 8.71
CA SER A 149 -15.75 15.68 9.71
C SER A 149 -15.31 14.29 10.18
N TYR A 150 -14.16 13.77 9.72
CA TYR A 150 -13.68 12.44 10.06
C TYR A 150 -12.66 12.53 11.19
N VAL A 151 -12.97 11.96 12.35
CA VAL A 151 -12.02 11.80 13.48
C VAL A 151 -11.59 10.35 13.51
N SER A 152 -10.28 10.08 13.46
CA SER A 152 -9.75 8.72 13.59
C SER A 152 -9.54 8.39 15.07
N GLU A 153 -10.15 7.30 15.56
CA GLU A 153 -9.87 6.73 16.89
C GLU A 153 -8.73 5.68 16.85
N GLY A 154 -8.03 5.54 15.71
CA GLY A 154 -6.98 4.55 15.49
C GLY A 154 -5.95 4.95 14.44
#